data_AF-A0A3P7YMT0-F1
#
_entry.id   AF-A0A3P7YMT0-F1
#
_cell.length_a   1.000
_cell.length_b   1.000
_cell.length_c   1.000
_cell.angle_alpha   90.00
_cell.angle_beta   90.00
_cell.angle_gamma   90.00
#
_symmetry.space_group_name_H-M   'P 1'
#
loop_
_entity.id
_entity.type
_entity.pdbx_description
1 polymer ?
#
loop_
_entity_poly.entity_id
_entity_poly.type
_entity_poly.pdbx_seq_one_letter_code
_entity_poly.pdbx_strand_id
1 'polypeptide(L)'
;MNLSLKLEDILKNYPRKSLVSTIVCAGNRRSDMIKYDVKKAELEEHSPYVKGLSWSEGAISTAEWTGVLLVDLLAYHLLPSNQRTNYQALYELLKNAGVRHIRFDGKLCMNTYLLNIPEVNYTQNTRRFRLSSTSRYRCFLYLLV
;
A
#
# COMPACT_ATOMS: atom_id res chain seq x y z
N MET A 1 4.39 -1.49 -23.11
CA MET A 1 5.10 -2.73 -22.73
C MET A 1 4.24 -3.47 -21.72
N ASN A 2 4.09 -4.79 -21.84
CA ASN A 2 3.36 -5.63 -20.88
C ASN A 2 4.31 -6.73 -20.42
N LEU A 3 4.51 -6.84 -19.11
CA LEU A 3 5.41 -7.81 -18.49
C LEU A 3 4.56 -8.81 -17.70
N SER A 4 4.69 -10.09 -18.03
CA SER A 4 4.05 -11.18 -17.31
C SER A 4 5.11 -11.95 -16.53
N LEU A 5 5.02 -11.92 -15.20
CA LEU A 5 5.92 -12.64 -14.30
C LEU A 5 5.16 -13.73 -13.58
N LYS A 6 5.70 -14.95 -13.57
CA LYS A 6 5.19 -16.02 -12.72
C LYS A 6 5.79 -15.91 -11.32
N LEU A 7 5.03 -16.38 -10.33
CA LEU A 7 5.49 -16.41 -8.95
C LEU A 7 6.80 -17.19 -8.78
N GLU A 8 6.92 -18.35 -9.43
CA GLU A 8 8.13 -19.18 -9.41
C GLU A 8 9.37 -18.43 -9.90
N ASP A 9 9.24 -17.64 -10.97
CA ASP A 9 10.33 -16.84 -11.52
C ASP A 9 10.72 -15.70 -10.58
N ILE A 10 9.73 -15.07 -9.93
CA ILE A 10 9.97 -14.01 -8.94
C ILE A 10 10.73 -14.58 -7.73
N LEU A 11 10.35 -15.75 -7.24
CA LEU A 11 10.98 -16.36 -6.07
C LEU A 11 12.39 -16.89 -6.36
N LYS A 12 12.66 -17.33 -7.59
CA LYS A 12 13.94 -17.92 -7.98
C LYS A 12 14.98 -16.87 -8.42
N ASN A 13 14.56 -15.86 -9.17
CA ASN A 13 15.50 -15.02 -9.93
C ASN A 13 15.83 -13.68 -9.26
N TYR A 14 15.18 -13.35 -8.13
CA TYR A 14 15.35 -12.05 -7.47
C TYR A 14 15.77 -12.22 -6.01
N PRO A 15 16.57 -11.30 -5.46
CA PRO A 15 16.95 -11.33 -4.05
C PRO A 15 15.72 -11.22 -3.14
N ARG A 16 15.61 -12.17 -2.20
CA ARG A 16 14.60 -12.10 -1.14
C ARG A 16 15.06 -11.17 -0.03
N LYS A 17 14.12 -10.39 0.48
CA LYS A 17 14.30 -9.50 1.63
C LYS A 17 13.16 -9.73 2.62
N SER A 18 13.52 -9.72 3.89
CA SER A 18 12.59 -9.81 5.01
C SER A 18 12.61 -8.50 5.77
N LEU A 19 11.44 -7.97 6.10
CA LEU A 19 11.31 -6.77 6.91
C LEU A 19 10.12 -6.90 7.85
N VAL A 20 10.30 -6.39 9.07
CA VAL A 20 9.25 -6.33 10.07
C VAL A 20 8.47 -5.05 9.87
N SER A 21 7.17 -5.17 9.66
CA SER A 21 6.30 -4.00 9.47
C SER A 21 4.96 -4.19 10.16
N THR A 22 4.49 -3.09 10.76
CA THR A 22 3.18 -2.97 11.37
C THR A 22 2.20 -2.40 10.36
N ILE A 23 1.11 -3.12 10.10
CA ILE A 23 0.01 -2.64 9.27
C ILE A 23 -1.17 -2.29 10.16
N VAL A 24 -1.68 -1.06 9.99
CA VAL A 24 -2.83 -0.54 10.72
C VAL A 24 -3.97 -0.30 9.74
N CYS A 25 -5.14 -0.89 9.99
CA CYS A 25 -6.34 -0.54 9.24
C CYS A 25 -6.72 0.91 9.57
N ALA A 26 -7.10 1.72 8.57
CA ALA A 26 -7.57 3.08 8.84
C ALA A 26 -8.85 3.13 9.71
N GLY A 27 -9.51 1.99 9.89
CA GLY A 27 -10.64 1.85 10.81
C GLY A 27 -10.27 1.42 12.22
N ASN A 28 -8.99 1.27 12.56
CA ASN A 28 -8.61 0.86 13.90
C ASN A 28 -9.20 1.82 14.95
N ARG A 29 -9.77 1.28 16.02
CA ARG A 29 -10.49 2.02 17.07
C ARG A 29 -11.74 2.77 16.61
N ARG A 30 -12.34 2.40 15.47
CA ARG A 30 -13.62 3.00 15.04
C ARG A 30 -14.75 2.79 16.05
N SER A 31 -14.71 1.72 16.85
CA SER A 31 -15.69 1.48 17.91
C SER A 31 -15.79 2.65 18.89
N ASP A 32 -14.68 3.30 19.25
CA ASP A 32 -14.67 4.45 20.15
C ASP A 32 -15.35 5.67 19.50
N MET A 33 -15.07 5.90 18.21
CA MET A 33 -15.73 6.96 17.44
C MET A 33 -17.24 6.73 17.32
N ILE A 34 -17.66 5.48 17.06
CA ILE A 34 -19.07 5.11 17.00
C ILE A 34 -19.74 5.35 18.35
N LYS A 35 -19.14 4.91 19.47
CA LYS A 35 -19.69 5.12 20.82
C LYS A 35 -19.90 6.60 21.13
N TYR A 36 -18.94 7.45 20.78
CA TYR A 36 -19.05 8.90 20.98
C TYR A 36 -20.13 9.52 20.08
N ASP A 37 -20.12 9.17 18.80
CA ASP A 37 -21.07 9.68 17.80
C ASP A 37 -22.52 9.33 18.13
N VAL A 38 -22.77 8.10 18.61
CA VAL A 38 -24.11 7.67 19.07
C VAL A 38 -24.59 8.53 20.25
N LYS A 39 -23.77 8.70 21.29
CA LYS A 39 -24.14 9.53 22.45
C LYS A 39 -24.43 10.98 22.05
N LYS A 40 -23.64 11.52 21.12
CA LYS A 40 -23.84 12.89 20.62
C LYS A 40 -25.13 13.00 19.81
N ALA A 41 -25.40 12.01 18.97
CA ALA A 41 -26.61 11.95 18.14
C ALA A 41 -27.90 11.88 18.96
N GLU A 42 -27.87 11.17 20.09
CA GLU A 42 -29.00 11.12 21.04
C GLU A 42 -29.28 12.48 21.68
N LEU A 43 -28.24 13.22 22.08
CA LEU A 43 -28.38 14.54 22.72
C LEU A 43 -28.85 15.63 21.74
N GLU A 44 -28.45 15.52 20.49
CA GLU A 44 -28.71 16.53 19.45
C GLU A 44 -29.87 16.12 18.50
N GLU A 45 -30.62 15.07 18.85
CA GLU A 45 -31.77 14.52 18.09
C GLU A 45 -31.48 14.31 16.59
N HIS A 46 -30.31 13.78 16.28
CA HIS A 46 -29.90 13.46 14.90
C HIS A 46 -29.50 11.98 14.74
N SER A 47 -29.17 11.56 13.51
CA SER A 47 -28.66 10.20 13.23
C SER A 47 -27.13 10.14 13.33
N PRO A 48 -26.53 9.03 13.83
CA PRO A 48 -25.07 8.86 13.82
C PRO A 48 -24.47 8.88 12.41
N TYR A 49 -23.36 9.60 12.26
CA TYR A 49 -22.68 9.82 10.98
C TYR A 49 -21.56 8.80 10.70
N VAL A 50 -20.94 8.24 11.73
CA VAL A 50 -19.83 7.31 11.58
C VAL A 50 -20.33 5.99 10.98
N LYS A 51 -19.87 5.67 9.77
CA LYS A 51 -20.19 4.41 9.08
C LYS A 51 -18.97 3.48 8.99
N GLY A 52 -19.25 2.18 8.86
CA GLY A 52 -18.24 1.14 8.64
C GLY A 52 -18.11 0.16 9.80
N LEU A 53 -17.24 -0.84 9.63
CA LEU A 53 -17.00 -1.89 10.63
C LEU A 53 -16.55 -1.30 11.98
N SER A 54 -17.17 -1.74 13.07
CA SER A 54 -16.88 -1.32 14.45
C SER A 54 -15.64 -2.02 15.02
N TRP A 55 -14.48 -1.76 14.41
CA TRP A 55 -13.21 -2.28 14.89
C TRP A 55 -12.84 -1.69 16.25
N SER A 56 -12.46 -2.57 17.18
CA SER A 56 -11.75 -2.21 18.40
C SER A 56 -10.29 -1.84 18.09
N GLU A 57 -9.42 -1.85 19.09
CA GLU A 57 -7.99 -1.58 19.00
C GLU A 57 -7.17 -2.64 18.23
N GLY A 58 -7.78 -3.78 17.91
CA GLY A 58 -7.11 -4.94 17.29
C GLY A 58 -7.02 -4.91 15.76
N ALA A 59 -7.45 -3.86 15.07
CA ALA A 59 -7.29 -3.75 13.61
C ALA A 59 -5.88 -3.25 13.24
N ILE A 60 -4.88 -3.88 13.85
CA ILE A 60 -3.44 -3.62 13.75
C ILE A 60 -2.70 -4.95 13.98
N SER A 61 -1.66 -5.19 13.21
CA SER A 61 -0.76 -6.32 13.46
C SER A 61 0.64 -6.04 12.94
N THR A 62 1.63 -6.67 13.56
CA THR A 62 3.03 -6.63 13.16
C THR A 62 3.46 -8.02 12.76
N ALA A 63 4.07 -8.14 11.60
CA ALA A 63 4.62 -9.39 11.11
C ALA A 63 5.97 -9.16 10.45
N GLU A 64 6.78 -10.20 10.40
CA GLU A 64 7.86 -10.29 9.43
C GLU A 64 7.26 -10.66 8.08
N TRP A 65 7.53 -9.84 7.09
CA TRP A 65 7.11 -10.06 5.72
C TRP A 65 8.35 -10.39 4.91
N THR A 66 8.24 -11.37 4.02
CA THR A 66 9.33 -11.75 3.10
C THR A 66 8.88 -11.66 1.66
N GLY A 67 9.70 -11.07 0.80
CA GLY A 67 9.39 -10.89 -0.61
C GLY A 67 10.56 -10.35 -1.42
N VAL A 68 10.24 -9.84 -2.61
CA VAL A 68 11.18 -9.14 -3.48
C VAL A 68 10.88 -7.65 -3.39
N LEU A 69 11.92 -6.82 -3.32
CA LEU A 69 11.73 -5.37 -3.32
C LEU A 69 11.19 -4.92 -4.67
N LEU A 70 10.13 -4.11 -4.65
CA LEU A 70 9.55 -3.57 -5.87
C LEU A 70 10.57 -2.75 -6.68
N VAL A 71 11.44 -1.99 -6.03
CA VAL A 71 12.47 -1.19 -6.69
C VAL A 71 13.45 -2.06 -7.48
N ASP A 72 13.83 -3.22 -6.95
CA ASP A 72 14.72 -4.17 -7.63
C ASP A 72 14.05 -4.77 -8.85
N LEU A 73 12.76 -5.12 -8.74
CA LEU A 73 11.98 -5.65 -9.86
C LEU A 73 11.85 -4.59 -10.96
N LEU A 74 11.55 -3.34 -10.62
CA LEU A 74 11.47 -2.25 -11.60
C LEU A 74 12.83 -1.97 -12.25
N ALA A 75 13.91 -1.88 -11.47
CA ALA A 75 15.24 -1.66 -11.99
C ALA A 75 15.68 -2.78 -12.93
N TYR A 76 15.36 -4.03 -12.61
CA TYR A 76 15.71 -5.19 -13.42
C TYR A 76 15.13 -5.12 -14.85
N HIS A 77 13.89 -4.64 -14.97
CA HIS A 77 13.13 -4.64 -16.23
C HIS A 77 13.17 -3.31 -16.98
N LEU A 78 13.45 -2.20 -16.30
CA LEU A 78 13.45 -0.86 -16.90
C LEU A 78 14.85 -0.31 -17.16
N LEU A 79 15.89 -0.82 -16.46
CA LEU A 79 17.27 -0.38 -16.66
C LEU A 79 18.11 -1.42 -17.42
N PRO A 80 19.16 -0.95 -18.14
CA PRO A 80 20.17 -1.84 -18.70
C PRO A 80 20.85 -2.71 -17.63
N SER A 81 21.33 -3.89 -18.02
CA SER A 81 21.91 -4.88 -17.10
C SER A 81 23.02 -4.34 -16.19
N ASN A 82 23.84 -3.40 -16.68
CA ASN A 82 24.92 -2.76 -15.93
C ASN A 82 24.45 -1.64 -14.97
N GLN A 83 23.16 -1.33 -14.93
CA GLN A 83 22.57 -0.27 -14.12
C GLN A 83 21.48 -0.76 -13.16
N ARG A 84 21.25 -2.07 -13.03
CA ARG A 84 20.13 -2.64 -12.25
C ARG A 84 20.15 -2.29 -10.75
N THR A 85 21.27 -1.81 -10.21
CA THR A 85 21.40 -1.33 -8.83
C THR A 85 21.44 0.20 -8.72
N ASN A 86 21.37 0.92 -9.85
CA ASN A 86 21.37 2.38 -9.90
C ASN A 86 19.94 2.92 -9.80
N TYR A 87 19.44 3.03 -8.57
CA TYR A 87 18.09 3.53 -8.32
C TYR A 87 17.89 5.01 -8.69
N GLN A 88 18.95 5.81 -8.76
CA GLN A 88 18.87 7.18 -9.25
C GLN A 88 18.56 7.19 -10.76
N ALA A 89 19.21 6.32 -11.55
CA ALA A 89 18.90 6.19 -12.97
C ALA A 89 17.46 5.72 -13.20
N LEU A 90 16.96 4.80 -12.36
CA LEU A 90 15.54 4.38 -12.40
C LEU A 90 14.62 5.57 -12.12
N TYR A 91 14.92 6.37 -11.09
CA TYR A 91 14.15 7.55 -10.73
C TYR A 91 14.08 8.56 -11.88
N GLU A 92 15.22 8.94 -12.46
CA GLU A 92 15.26 9.89 -13.58
C GLU A 92 14.52 9.34 -14.82
N LEU A 93 14.65 8.04 -15.09
CA LEU A 93 13.91 7.40 -16.19
C LEU A 93 12.40 7.50 -15.98
N LEU A 94 11.90 7.15 -14.79
CA LEU A 94 10.48 7.22 -14.47
C LEU A 94 9.96 8.66 -14.51
N LYS A 95 10.72 9.60 -13.96
CA LYS A 95 10.41 11.03 -13.94
C LYS A 95 10.34 11.61 -15.36
N ASN A 96 11.34 11.33 -16.20
CA ASN A 96 11.37 11.79 -17.59
C ASN A 96 10.26 11.17 -18.43
N ALA A 97 9.83 9.95 -18.09
CA ALA A 97 8.65 9.32 -18.67
C ALA A 97 7.31 9.89 -18.14
N GLY A 98 7.33 10.84 -17.20
CA GLY A 98 6.15 11.43 -16.61
C GLY A 98 5.38 10.50 -15.66
N VAL A 99 6.01 9.43 -15.16
CA VAL A 99 5.41 8.51 -14.20
C VAL A 99 5.34 9.18 -12.83
N ARG A 100 4.13 9.24 -12.26
CA ARG A 100 3.87 9.93 -10.97
C ARG A 100 3.43 8.98 -9.85
N HIS A 101 2.93 7.81 -10.23
CA HIS A 101 2.35 6.83 -9.32
C HIS A 101 2.59 5.42 -9.83
N ILE A 102 2.77 4.48 -8.89
CA ILE A 102 2.66 3.05 -9.16
C ILE A 102 1.31 2.59 -8.65
N ARG A 103 0.55 1.93 -9.52
CA ARG A 103 -0.77 1.39 -9.24
C ARG A 103 -0.70 -0.12 -9.05
N PHE A 104 -1.34 -0.61 -7.99
CA PHE A 104 -1.49 -2.03 -7.72
C PHE A 104 -2.95 -2.44 -7.89
N ASP A 105 -3.17 -3.45 -8.72
CA ASP A 105 -4.49 -4.01 -9.03
C ASP A 105 -4.58 -5.43 -8.47
N GLY A 106 -5.28 -5.59 -7.34
CA GLY A 106 -5.53 -6.89 -6.73
C GLY A 106 -6.80 -7.53 -7.30
N LYS A 107 -6.72 -8.78 -7.77
CA LYS A 107 -7.89 -9.54 -8.22
C LYS A 107 -8.47 -10.35 -7.07
N LEU A 108 -9.74 -10.11 -6.72
CA LEU A 108 -10.45 -10.89 -5.72
C LEU A 108 -11.82 -11.30 -6.26
N CYS A 109 -11.97 -12.58 -6.58
CA CYS A 109 -13.13 -13.29 -7.15
C CYS A 109 -13.79 -12.61 -8.38
N MET A 110 -14.25 -11.36 -8.28
CA MET A 110 -14.85 -10.56 -9.35
C MET A 110 -14.52 -9.05 -9.32
N ASN A 111 -13.82 -8.54 -8.30
CA ASN A 111 -13.52 -7.12 -8.14
C ASN A 111 -12.01 -6.83 -8.16
N THR A 112 -11.65 -5.68 -8.71
CA THR A 112 -10.28 -5.14 -8.65
C THR A 112 -10.18 -4.10 -7.53
N TYR A 113 -9.20 -4.28 -6.64
CA TYR A 113 -8.85 -3.29 -5.63
C TYR A 113 -7.65 -2.47 -6.10
N LEU A 114 -7.74 -1.16 -5.91
CA LEU A 114 -6.73 -0.20 -6.36
C LEU A 114 -6.00 0.43 -5.19
N LEU A 115 -4.69 0.50 -5.30
CA LEU A 115 -3.86 1.36 -4.47
C LEU A 115 -2.81 2.07 -5.30
N ASN A 116 -2.63 3.36 -5.02
CA ASN A 116 -1.57 4.17 -5.59
C ASN A 116 -0.59 4.57 -4.49
N ILE A 117 0.70 4.40 -4.76
CA ILE A 117 1.77 4.98 -3.94
C ILE A 117 2.32 6.19 -4.72
N PRO A 118 2.29 7.41 -4.14
CA PRO A 118 2.85 8.59 -4.78
C PRO A 118 4.38 8.52 -4.88
N GLU A 119 4.92 9.20 -5.87
CA GLU A 119 6.35 9.52 -5.97
C GLU A 119 6.83 10.15 -4.65
N VAL A 120 7.89 9.56 -4.08
CA VAL A 120 8.52 10.05 -2.84
C VAL A 120 9.55 11.10 -3.23
N ASN A 121 9.31 12.37 -2.87
CA ASN A 121 10.38 13.36 -2.81
C ASN A 121 11.32 12.94 -1.66
N TYR A 122 12.48 12.36 -1.99
CA TYR A 122 13.50 11.90 -1.04
C TYR A 122 14.11 13.00 -0.16
N THR A 123 13.67 14.25 -0.29
CA THR A 123 14.18 15.41 0.44
C THR A 123 13.52 15.66 1.81
N GLN A 124 12.48 14.93 2.20
CA GLN A 124 11.83 15.14 3.50
C GLN A 124 11.75 13.86 4.33
N ASN A 125 12.25 13.99 5.56
CA ASN A 125 12.41 13.00 6.61
C ASN A 125 11.07 12.47 7.18
N THR A 126 10.02 12.38 6.37
CA THR A 126 8.67 12.00 6.75
C THR A 126 8.29 10.66 6.13
N ARG A 127 8.54 9.59 6.89
CA ARG A 127 8.06 8.22 6.66
C ARG A 127 6.55 8.11 6.92
N ARG A 128 5.71 8.86 6.21
CA ARG A 128 4.24 8.75 6.33
C ARG A 128 3.59 8.66 4.95
N PHE A 129 3.18 7.45 4.60
CA PHE A 129 2.30 7.20 3.46
C PHE A 129 0.84 7.39 3.90
N ARG A 130 0.10 8.25 3.20
CA ARG A 130 -1.36 8.36 3.34
C ARG A 130 -2.02 7.57 2.22
N LEU A 131 -2.57 6.41 2.57
CA LEU A 131 -3.37 5.59 1.66
C LEU A 131 -4.77 6.23 1.54
N SER A 132 -5.14 6.71 0.34
CA SER A 132 -6.52 7.09 0.02
C SER A 132 -7.13 6.02 -0.89
N SER A 133 -8.32 5.53 -0.55
CA SER A 133 -9.05 4.50 -1.29
C SER A 133 -10.55 4.81 -1.23
N THR A 134 -11.22 4.68 -2.38
CA THR A 134 -12.63 5.05 -2.62
C THR A 134 -13.60 3.86 -2.57
N SER A 135 -13.19 2.65 -2.16
CA SER A 135 -14.08 1.46 -2.17
C SER A 135 -14.40 0.89 -0.78
N ARG A 136 -15.66 0.44 -0.63
CA ARG A 136 -16.37 0.12 0.62
C ARG A 136 -15.96 -1.19 1.33
N TYR A 137 -15.02 -1.95 0.80
CA TYR A 137 -14.55 -3.20 1.41
C TYR A 137 -13.02 -3.21 1.42
N ARG A 138 -12.42 -3.23 2.62
CA ARG A 138 -10.96 -3.12 2.81
C ARG A 138 -10.39 -4.49 3.15
N CYS A 139 -9.73 -5.13 2.19
CA CYS A 139 -8.73 -6.16 2.42
C CYS A 139 -7.40 -5.64 1.86
N PHE A 140 -6.38 -5.51 2.71
CA PHE A 140 -5.07 -5.00 2.30
C PHE A 140 -4.17 -6.18 1.92
N LEU A 141 -3.66 -6.18 0.69
CA LEU A 141 -2.66 -7.12 0.20
C LEU A 141 -1.52 -6.29 -0.37
N TYR A 142 -0.34 -6.24 0.27
CA TYR A 142 0.80 -5.51 -0.31
C TYR A 142 2.14 -6.21 -0.10
N LEU A 143 2.86 -6.32 -1.22
CA LEU A 143 4.28 -6.59 -1.30
C LEU A 143 5.06 -5.49 -0.56
N LEU A 144 6.21 -5.90 -0.06
CA LEU A 144 7.12 -5.08 0.70
C LEU A 144 7.69 -3.93 -0.12
N VAL A 145 7.44 -2.71 0.35
CA VAL A 145 8.13 -1.49 -0.08
C VAL A 145 9.44 -1.39 0.68
#